data_AF-A0A7C3C8P6-F1
#
_entry.id   AF-A0A7C3C8P6-F1
#
_cell.length_a   1.000
_cell.length_b   1.000
_cell.length_c   1.000
_cell.angle_alpha   90.00
_cell.angle_beta   90.00
_cell.angle_gamma   90.00
#
_symmetry.space_group_name_H-M   'P 1'
#
loop_
_entity.id
_entity.type
_entity.pdbx_description
1 polymer ?
#
loop_
_entity_poly.entity_id
_entity_poly.type
_entity_poly.pdbx_seq_one_letter_code
_entity_poly.pdbx_strand_id
1 'polypeptide(L)'
;MRPFHAVLAVFVAGLAGRPSPADASEHLLRARWDSQIVQNRRADADDLSRMRDVAMVRRFARAGLLVPVPSRTKYYYTRYIPAKYRYLRPWSKLFLDRLSRQYYARFRKKLRVTSLVRTVALQNAIRRRNKNAASPYGPRRSSHLTGATLDISKKGMGPAELAWMRRVLHSLKRKGYLYAVEEFQQPTFHIMVFRNYPRYVAALEKRRKQRRSSD
;
A
#
# COMPACT_ATOMS: atom_id res chain seq x y z
N MET A 1 -53.59 -9.58 55.35
CA MET A 1 -52.61 -9.89 54.29
C MET A 1 -52.77 -8.86 53.17
N ARG A 2 -51.75 -8.04 52.92
CA ARG A 2 -51.71 -7.03 51.84
C ARG A 2 -50.96 -7.61 50.64
N PRO A 3 -51.46 -7.52 49.39
CA PRO A 3 -50.61 -7.73 48.23
C PRO A 3 -49.97 -6.41 47.77
N PHE A 4 -48.65 -6.47 47.62
CA PHE A 4 -47.77 -5.42 47.12
C PHE A 4 -47.96 -5.20 45.62
N HIS A 5 -47.85 -3.93 45.20
CA HIS A 5 -47.72 -3.51 43.80
C HIS A 5 -46.27 -3.73 43.34
N ALA A 6 -46.08 -4.33 42.16
CA ALA A 6 -44.79 -4.38 41.48
C ALA A 6 -44.86 -3.57 40.17
N VAL A 7 -44.11 -2.48 40.13
CA VAL A 7 -43.91 -1.60 38.96
C VAL A 7 -42.82 -2.22 38.09
N LEU A 8 -43.15 -2.52 36.82
CA LEU A 8 -42.22 -3.03 35.83
C LEU A 8 -41.43 -1.86 35.20
N ALA A 9 -40.12 -1.81 35.46
CA ALA A 9 -39.21 -0.86 34.85
C ALA A 9 -38.88 -1.28 33.41
N VAL A 10 -39.19 -0.41 32.44
CA VAL A 10 -38.80 -0.58 31.03
C VAL A 10 -37.34 -0.19 30.85
N PHE A 11 -36.48 -1.16 30.55
CA PHE A 11 -35.12 -0.90 30.11
C PHE A 11 -35.11 -0.35 28.68
N VAL A 12 -34.69 0.89 28.51
CA VAL A 12 -34.33 1.47 27.21
C VAL A 12 -32.98 0.89 26.80
N ALA A 13 -32.99 -0.18 26.01
CA ALA A 13 -31.79 -0.69 25.37
C ALA A 13 -31.36 0.29 24.26
N GLY A 14 -30.25 1.01 24.51
CA GLY A 14 -29.63 1.90 23.54
C GLY A 14 -29.27 1.15 22.26
N LEU A 15 -29.84 1.59 21.14
CA LEU A 15 -29.48 1.16 19.80
C LEU A 15 -28.03 1.61 19.52
N ALA A 16 -27.06 0.74 19.78
CA ALA A 16 -25.73 0.87 19.22
C ALA A 16 -25.87 0.83 17.68
N GLY A 17 -25.80 2.00 17.05
CA GLY A 17 -25.93 2.15 15.60
C GLY A 17 -24.95 1.23 14.88
N ARG A 18 -25.45 0.49 13.87
CA ARG A 18 -24.59 -0.30 12.97
C ARG A 18 -23.53 0.62 12.37
N PRO A 19 -22.23 0.27 12.43
CA PRO A 19 -21.18 1.11 11.87
C PRO A 19 -21.42 1.30 10.37
N SER A 20 -21.21 2.53 9.89
CA SER A 20 -21.32 2.85 8.47
C SER A 20 -20.36 1.98 7.66
N PRO A 21 -20.67 1.60 6.39
CA PRO A 21 -19.70 0.96 5.50
C PRO A 21 -18.37 1.72 5.37
N ALA A 22 -18.38 3.02 5.66
CA ALA A 22 -17.18 3.85 5.75
C ALA A 22 -16.30 3.49 6.95
N ASP A 23 -16.88 3.24 8.13
CA ASP A 23 -16.17 2.90 9.38
C ASP A 23 -15.56 1.50 9.31
N ALA A 24 -16.29 0.54 8.72
CA ALA A 24 -15.78 -0.81 8.46
C ALA A 24 -14.55 -0.81 7.54
N SER A 25 -14.37 0.24 6.71
CA SER A 25 -13.21 0.36 5.81
C SER A 25 -11.95 0.88 6.49
N GLU A 26 -12.08 1.62 7.59
CA GLU A 26 -10.96 2.32 8.25
C GLU A 26 -9.97 1.33 8.90
N HIS A 27 -10.46 0.17 9.35
CA HIS A 27 -9.65 -0.83 10.01
C HIS A 27 -8.94 -1.81 9.05
N LEU A 28 -9.31 -1.85 7.77
CA LEU A 28 -8.87 -2.88 6.81
C LEU A 28 -7.35 -2.89 6.54
N LEU A 29 -6.73 -1.72 6.66
CA LEU A 29 -5.32 -1.51 6.36
C LEU A 29 -4.54 -1.00 7.56
N ARG A 30 -5.05 -1.12 8.79
CA ARG A 30 -4.34 -0.64 9.98
C ARG A 30 -2.96 -1.30 10.10
N ALA A 31 -1.92 -0.49 10.23
CA ALA A 31 -0.57 -0.97 10.51
C ALA A 31 -0.53 -1.67 11.88
N ARG A 32 0.17 -2.79 11.95
CA ARG A 32 0.41 -3.57 13.16
C ARG A 32 1.91 -3.58 13.47
N TRP A 33 2.27 -3.87 14.72
CA TRP A 33 3.68 -3.87 15.15
C TRP A 33 4.55 -4.85 14.34
N ASP A 34 3.95 -5.93 13.85
CA ASP A 34 4.58 -7.01 13.07
C ASP A 34 4.54 -6.75 11.55
N SER A 35 3.94 -5.66 11.08
CA SER A 35 3.74 -5.40 9.65
C SER A 35 5.05 -5.38 8.85
N GLN A 36 6.14 -4.87 9.42
CA GLN A 36 7.46 -4.92 8.77
C GLN A 36 8.05 -6.33 8.77
N ILE A 37 7.75 -7.15 9.78
CA ILE A 37 8.24 -8.54 9.86
C ILE A 37 7.57 -9.37 8.76
N VAL A 38 6.25 -9.25 8.59
CA VAL A 38 5.50 -9.94 7.53
C VAL A 38 6.05 -9.57 6.15
N GLN A 39 6.28 -8.28 5.92
CA GLN A 39 6.87 -7.79 4.67
C GLN A 39 8.28 -8.33 4.44
N ASN A 40 9.15 -8.35 5.47
CA ASN A 40 10.50 -8.88 5.34
C ASN A 40 10.51 -10.39 5.10
N ARG A 41 9.69 -11.17 5.81
CA ARG A 41 9.54 -12.61 5.55
C ARG A 41 9.13 -12.88 4.10
N ARG A 42 8.21 -12.07 3.56
CA ARG A 42 7.84 -12.18 2.16
C ARG A 42 8.96 -11.77 1.20
N ALA A 43 9.70 -10.71 1.53
CA ALA A 43 10.86 -10.29 0.76
C ALA A 43 11.95 -11.37 0.74
N ASP A 44 12.17 -12.05 1.87
CA ASP A 44 13.15 -13.13 2.01
C ASP A 44 12.72 -14.37 1.21
N ALA A 45 11.44 -14.74 1.27
CA ALA A 45 10.88 -15.83 0.46
C ALA A 45 10.95 -15.56 -1.06
N ASP A 46 10.92 -14.30 -1.48
CA ASP A 46 11.06 -13.87 -2.89
C ASP A 46 12.53 -13.54 -3.28
N ASP A 47 13.50 -13.82 -2.39
CA ASP A 47 14.93 -13.52 -2.48
C ASP A 47 15.22 -12.07 -2.93
N LEU A 48 14.61 -11.11 -2.24
CA LEU A 48 14.75 -9.70 -2.59
C LEU A 48 15.97 -9.08 -1.90
N SER A 49 16.94 -8.69 -2.73
CA SER A 49 18.08 -7.88 -2.30
C SER A 49 17.63 -6.55 -1.68
N ARG A 50 18.37 -6.06 -0.68
CA ARG A 50 18.20 -4.72 -0.10
C ARG A 50 19.24 -3.75 -0.63
N MET A 51 18.79 -2.59 -1.13
CA MET A 51 19.65 -1.58 -1.72
C MET A 51 20.54 -0.94 -0.65
N ARG A 52 21.85 -1.12 -0.77
CA ARG A 52 22.83 -0.52 0.16
C ARG A 52 23.00 0.96 -0.11
N ASP A 53 23.19 1.31 -1.37
CA ASP A 53 23.54 2.65 -1.84
C ASP A 53 22.98 2.93 -3.25
N VAL A 54 23.24 4.13 -3.76
CA VAL A 54 22.79 4.56 -5.09
C VAL A 54 23.53 3.83 -6.22
N ALA A 55 24.78 3.40 -6.01
CA ALA A 55 25.52 2.64 -7.01
C ALA A 55 24.88 1.28 -7.27
N MET A 56 24.40 0.61 -6.21
CA MET A 56 23.61 -0.61 -6.29
C MET A 56 22.28 -0.38 -7.01
N VAL A 57 21.56 0.73 -6.72
CA VAL A 57 20.33 1.08 -7.46
C VAL A 57 20.60 1.21 -8.96
N ARG A 58 21.68 1.92 -9.35
CA ARG A 58 22.08 2.07 -10.75
C ARG A 58 22.45 0.73 -11.40
N ARG A 59 23.20 -0.14 -10.70
CA ARG A 59 23.54 -1.48 -11.19
C ARG A 59 22.29 -2.33 -11.42
N PHE A 60 21.35 -2.30 -10.48
CA PHE A 60 20.08 -3.03 -10.60
C PHE A 60 19.21 -2.48 -11.72
N ALA A 61 19.22 -1.16 -11.94
CA ALA A 61 18.52 -0.54 -13.06
C ALA A 61 19.10 -0.99 -14.41
N ARG A 62 20.43 -0.99 -14.56
CA ARG A 62 21.10 -1.49 -15.77
C ARG A 62 20.83 -2.97 -16.05
N ALA A 63 20.72 -3.77 -14.99
CA ALA A 63 20.41 -5.20 -15.09
C ALA A 63 18.91 -5.51 -15.26
N GLY A 64 18.03 -4.50 -15.40
CA GLY A 64 16.58 -4.69 -15.51
C GLY A 64 15.88 -5.19 -14.22
N LEU A 65 16.64 -5.35 -13.14
CA LEU A 65 16.14 -5.77 -11.82
C LEU A 65 15.33 -4.68 -11.12
N LEU A 66 15.56 -3.42 -11.49
CA LEU A 66 14.75 -2.25 -11.17
C LEU A 66 14.42 -1.51 -12.47
N VAL A 67 13.26 -0.88 -12.53
CA VAL A 67 12.81 -0.10 -13.68
C VAL A 67 12.54 1.36 -13.27
N PRO A 68 12.80 2.33 -14.17
CA PRO A 68 12.61 3.73 -13.87
C PRO A 68 11.14 4.09 -13.67
N VAL A 69 10.91 5.07 -12.78
CA VAL A 69 9.61 5.68 -12.52
C VAL A 69 9.67 7.15 -12.97
N PRO A 70 8.94 7.52 -14.05
CA PRO A 70 8.83 8.92 -14.46
C PRO A 70 8.35 9.81 -13.31
N SER A 71 8.87 11.03 -13.22
CA SER A 71 8.48 12.00 -12.19
C SER A 71 7.03 12.43 -12.32
N ARG A 72 6.47 12.35 -13.54
CA ARG A 72 5.10 12.69 -13.87
C ARG A 72 4.62 11.88 -15.04
N THR A 73 3.36 11.48 -15.00
CA THR A 73 2.61 10.89 -16.11
C THR A 73 1.22 11.57 -16.21
N LYS A 74 0.37 11.07 -17.11
CA LYS A 74 -1.07 11.41 -17.11
C LYS A 74 -1.77 10.97 -15.82
N TYR A 75 -1.29 9.93 -15.15
CA TYR A 75 -2.02 9.21 -14.10
C TYR A 75 -1.45 9.38 -12.69
N TYR A 76 -0.16 9.71 -12.55
CA TYR A 76 0.49 9.94 -11.26
C TYR A 76 1.64 10.96 -11.37
N TYR A 77 2.13 11.42 -10.23
CA TYR A 77 3.38 12.17 -10.12
C TYR A 77 4.13 11.82 -8.83
N THR A 78 5.45 11.94 -8.85
CA THR A 78 6.31 11.78 -7.68
C THR A 78 6.49 13.13 -6.98
N ARG A 79 6.47 13.16 -5.65
CA ARG A 79 6.74 14.35 -4.86
C ARG A 79 7.83 14.06 -3.83
N TYR A 80 8.84 14.93 -3.78
CA TYR A 80 10.01 14.82 -2.88
C TYR A 80 10.89 13.57 -3.10
N ILE A 81 10.88 12.98 -4.31
CA ILE A 81 11.70 11.82 -4.65
C ILE A 81 12.80 12.22 -5.65
N PRO A 82 14.06 12.35 -5.21
CA PRO A 82 15.19 12.58 -6.11
C PRO A 82 15.28 11.51 -7.21
N ALA A 83 15.72 11.89 -8.41
CA ALA A 83 15.78 11.00 -9.58
C ALA A 83 16.52 9.67 -9.32
N LYS A 84 17.59 9.72 -8.53
CA LYS A 84 18.40 8.55 -8.13
C LYS A 84 17.64 7.49 -7.31
N TYR A 85 16.46 7.80 -6.80
CA TYR A 85 15.58 6.89 -6.06
C TYR A 85 14.26 6.60 -6.77
N ARG A 86 14.07 7.08 -8.02
CA ARG A 86 12.84 6.88 -8.78
C ARG A 86 12.84 5.54 -9.52
N TYR A 87 12.90 4.46 -8.76
CA TYR A 87 12.94 3.10 -9.29
C TYR A 87 12.07 2.16 -8.46
N LEU A 88 11.53 1.14 -9.13
CA LEU A 88 10.78 0.05 -8.53
C LEU A 88 11.17 -1.28 -9.15
N ARG A 89 10.86 -2.38 -8.47
CA ARG A 89 10.81 -3.70 -9.11
C ARG A 89 9.77 -3.70 -10.25
N PRO A 90 9.98 -4.45 -11.34
CA PRO A 90 9.08 -4.45 -12.49
C PRO A 90 7.61 -4.71 -12.13
N TRP A 91 7.34 -5.68 -11.24
CA TRP A 91 5.97 -6.00 -10.82
C TRP A 91 5.32 -4.89 -9.99
N SER A 92 6.10 -4.17 -9.17
CA SER A 92 5.62 -3.01 -8.41
C SER A 92 5.33 -1.81 -9.33
N LYS A 93 6.12 -1.63 -10.39
CA LYS A 93 5.84 -0.63 -11.44
C LYS A 93 4.57 -0.96 -12.20
N LEU A 94 4.37 -2.23 -12.58
CA LEU A 94 3.13 -2.71 -13.20
C LEU A 94 1.91 -2.42 -12.32
N PHE A 95 2.02 -2.67 -11.01
CA PHE A 95 0.97 -2.31 -10.05
C PHE A 95 0.68 -0.80 -10.05
N LEU A 96 1.72 0.05 -9.93
CA LEU A 96 1.56 1.51 -9.91
C LEU A 96 0.87 2.03 -11.19
N ASP A 97 1.28 1.53 -12.36
CA ASP A 97 0.70 1.95 -13.63
C ASP A 97 -0.78 1.55 -13.75
N ARG A 98 -1.13 0.33 -13.33
CA ARG A 98 -2.51 -0.15 -13.37
C ARG A 98 -3.39 0.60 -12.36
N LEU A 99 -2.93 0.72 -11.12
CA LEU A 99 -3.66 1.39 -10.05
C LEU A 99 -3.90 2.86 -10.39
N SER A 100 -2.88 3.57 -10.87
CA SER A 100 -2.99 4.99 -11.23
C SER A 100 -3.93 5.22 -12.41
N ARG A 101 -3.91 4.36 -13.44
CA ARG A 101 -4.88 4.42 -14.55
C ARG A 101 -6.31 4.22 -14.08
N GLN A 102 -6.55 3.22 -13.23
CA GLN A 102 -7.88 2.94 -12.66
C GLN A 102 -8.37 4.10 -11.80
N TYR A 103 -7.49 4.64 -10.95
CA TYR A 103 -7.80 5.79 -10.10
C TYR A 103 -8.15 7.02 -10.96
N TYR A 104 -7.32 7.33 -11.95
CA TYR A 104 -7.57 8.47 -12.85
C TYR A 104 -8.85 8.29 -13.68
N ALA A 105 -9.12 7.09 -14.19
CA ALA A 105 -10.37 6.81 -14.90
C ALA A 105 -11.61 7.07 -14.04
N ARG A 106 -11.52 6.79 -12.72
CA ARG A 106 -12.63 6.96 -11.79
C ARG A 106 -12.79 8.40 -11.27
N PHE A 107 -11.68 9.07 -10.95
CA PHE A 107 -11.72 10.34 -10.21
C PHE A 107 -11.12 11.52 -10.97
N ARG A 108 -10.57 11.28 -12.18
CA ARG A 108 -9.88 12.29 -13.02
C ARG A 108 -8.73 13.03 -12.30
N LYS A 109 -8.22 12.43 -11.23
CA LYS A 109 -7.10 12.95 -10.41
C LYS A 109 -5.87 12.06 -10.52
N LYS A 110 -4.69 12.67 -10.41
CA LYS A 110 -3.40 11.96 -10.44
C LYS A 110 -3.05 11.45 -9.05
N LEU A 111 -2.53 10.23 -8.94
CA LEU A 111 -1.96 9.73 -7.69
C LEU A 111 -0.67 10.48 -7.33
N ARG A 112 -0.51 10.81 -6.06
CA ARG A 112 0.71 11.43 -5.51
C ARG A 112 1.58 10.37 -4.86
N VAL A 113 2.69 10.02 -5.50
CA VAL A 113 3.68 9.05 -5.00
C VAL A 113 4.75 9.79 -4.19
N THR A 114 4.98 9.36 -2.95
CA THR A 114 5.88 10.07 -2.00
C THR A 114 7.11 9.27 -1.60
N SER A 115 7.14 7.96 -1.87
CA SER A 115 8.31 7.12 -1.65
C SER A 115 8.35 5.97 -2.66
N LEU A 116 9.55 5.55 -3.02
CA LEU A 116 9.85 4.44 -3.93
C LEU A 116 11.00 3.63 -3.32
N VAL A 117 11.99 3.18 -4.11
CA VAL A 117 13.18 2.54 -3.54
C VAL A 117 13.92 3.48 -2.58
N ARG A 118 14.33 2.94 -1.44
CA ARG A 118 15.26 3.60 -0.52
C ARG A 118 16.55 2.79 -0.44
N THR A 119 17.63 3.43 -0.04
CA THR A 119 18.91 2.77 0.26
C THR A 119 19.14 2.74 1.76
N VAL A 120 20.02 1.86 2.24
CA VAL A 120 20.47 1.87 3.65
C VAL A 120 20.98 3.25 4.04
N ALA A 121 21.80 3.88 3.18
CA ALA A 121 22.30 5.24 3.39
C ALA A 121 21.17 6.28 3.53
N LEU A 122 20.16 6.25 2.65
CA LEU A 122 19.00 7.15 2.72
C LEU A 122 18.17 6.88 3.98
N GLN A 123 17.93 5.61 4.32
CA GLN A 123 17.12 5.25 5.47
C GLN A 123 17.80 5.67 6.78
N ASN A 124 19.12 5.54 6.89
CA ASN A 124 19.89 6.11 8.00
C ASN A 124 19.76 7.63 8.09
N ALA A 125 19.82 8.34 6.94
CA ALA A 125 19.64 9.79 6.92
C ALA A 125 18.23 10.22 7.37
N ILE A 126 17.19 9.48 6.99
CA ILE A 126 15.81 9.74 7.44
C ILE A 126 15.71 9.53 8.96
N ARG A 127 16.30 8.46 9.51
CA ARG A 127 16.26 8.16 10.95
C ARG A 127 16.87 9.25 11.82
N ARG A 128 17.88 9.97 11.32
CA ARG A 128 18.45 11.14 12.03
C ARG A 128 17.44 12.25 12.26
N ARG A 129 16.42 12.37 11.41
CA ARG A 129 15.39 13.42 11.47
C ARG A 129 14.03 12.90 11.93
N ASN A 130 13.79 11.59 11.82
CA ASN A 130 12.55 10.94 12.20
C ASN A 130 12.86 9.66 12.99
N LYS A 131 12.75 9.74 14.32
CA LYS A 131 13.02 8.60 15.22
C LYS A 131 12.08 7.41 14.99
N ASN A 132 10.92 7.64 14.39
CA ASN A 132 9.94 6.59 14.09
C ASN A 132 10.20 5.88 12.76
N ALA A 133 11.16 6.35 11.96
CA ALA A 133 11.52 5.69 10.73
C ALA A 133 12.09 4.29 11.00
N ALA A 134 11.59 3.29 10.27
CA ALA A 134 12.05 1.92 10.40
C ALA A 134 13.59 1.83 10.26
N SER A 135 14.20 0.91 11.02
CA SER A 135 15.61 0.58 10.88
C SER A 135 15.95 0.16 9.43
N PRO A 136 17.17 0.39 8.93
CA PRO A 136 17.62 -0.29 7.72
C PRO A 136 18.05 -1.75 7.97
N TYR A 137 18.14 -2.17 9.22
CA TYR A 137 18.66 -3.48 9.64
C TYR A 137 17.66 -4.28 10.47
N GLY A 138 17.91 -5.57 10.58
CA GLY A 138 17.11 -6.50 11.37
C GLY A 138 15.77 -6.90 10.73
N PRO A 139 14.94 -7.67 11.46
CA PRO A 139 13.70 -8.25 10.94
C PRO A 139 12.60 -7.21 10.67
N ARG A 140 12.71 -6.02 11.26
CA ARG A 140 11.77 -4.90 11.07
C ARG A 140 12.30 -3.84 10.09
N ARG A 141 13.30 -4.18 9.28
CA ARG A 141 13.90 -3.21 8.34
C ARG A 141 12.91 -2.70 7.32
N SER A 142 13.09 -1.46 6.86
CA SER A 142 12.19 -0.85 5.87
C SER A 142 12.09 -1.70 4.60
N SER A 143 10.87 -2.06 4.20
CA SER A 143 10.65 -2.81 2.95
C SER A 143 10.98 -2.00 1.69
N HIS A 144 11.06 -0.66 1.76
CA HIS A 144 11.53 0.17 0.64
C HIS A 144 12.94 -0.16 0.16
N LEU A 145 13.77 -0.76 1.01
CA LEU A 145 15.10 -1.22 0.64
C LEU A 145 15.05 -2.28 -0.47
N THR A 146 13.95 -3.00 -0.63
CA THR A 146 13.79 -4.07 -1.64
C THR A 146 13.52 -3.55 -3.05
N GLY A 147 13.11 -2.27 -3.16
CA GLY A 147 12.54 -1.68 -4.36
C GLY A 147 11.13 -2.19 -4.71
N ALA A 148 10.53 -3.08 -3.92
CA ALA A 148 9.20 -3.62 -4.15
C ALA A 148 8.08 -2.78 -3.51
N THR A 149 8.45 -1.77 -2.72
CA THR A 149 7.54 -0.94 -1.92
C THR A 149 7.45 0.49 -2.43
N LEU A 150 6.24 1.05 -2.39
CA LEU A 150 5.94 2.44 -2.71
C LEU A 150 4.93 3.03 -1.73
N ASP A 151 5.02 4.36 -1.56
CA ASP A 151 4.06 5.12 -0.74
C ASP A 151 3.20 6.02 -1.63
N ILE A 152 1.89 5.96 -1.42
CA ILE A 152 0.92 6.83 -2.09
C ILE A 152 0.28 7.72 -1.04
N SER A 153 0.39 9.03 -1.20
CA SER A 153 -0.15 10.00 -0.25
C SER A 153 -1.68 10.02 -0.28
N LYS A 154 -2.27 10.07 0.92
CA LYS A 154 -3.69 10.36 1.16
C LYS A 154 -4.02 11.85 1.03
N LYS A 155 -3.00 12.73 1.00
CA LYS A 155 -3.21 14.19 0.92
C LYS A 155 -3.91 14.55 -0.39
N GLY A 156 -5.07 15.21 -0.28
CA GLY A 156 -5.90 15.62 -1.41
C GLY A 156 -6.91 14.59 -1.88
N MET A 157 -7.01 13.43 -1.20
CA MET A 157 -8.05 12.44 -1.43
C MET A 157 -9.29 12.76 -0.59
N GLY A 158 -10.46 12.82 -1.22
CA GLY A 158 -11.74 12.88 -0.52
C GLY A 158 -12.19 11.50 0.01
N PRO A 159 -13.30 11.44 0.78
CA PRO A 159 -13.77 10.19 1.40
C PRO A 159 -14.00 9.05 0.40
N ALA A 160 -14.59 9.33 -0.76
CA ALA A 160 -14.85 8.32 -1.80
C ALA A 160 -13.56 7.76 -2.42
N GLU A 161 -12.51 8.59 -2.56
CA GLU A 161 -11.21 8.20 -3.07
C GLU A 161 -10.48 7.30 -2.06
N LEU A 162 -10.51 7.68 -0.78
CA LEU A 162 -9.94 6.88 0.32
C LEU A 162 -10.64 5.53 0.43
N ALA A 163 -11.98 5.50 0.42
CA ALA A 163 -12.75 4.26 0.49
C ALA A 163 -12.48 3.34 -0.71
N TRP A 164 -12.34 3.90 -1.91
CA TRP A 164 -11.97 3.13 -3.10
C TRP A 164 -10.56 2.54 -2.98
N MET A 165 -9.57 3.36 -2.59
CA MET A 165 -8.19 2.91 -2.37
C MET A 165 -8.14 1.77 -1.34
N ARG A 166 -8.81 1.95 -0.18
CA ARG A 166 -8.90 0.95 0.88
C ARG A 166 -9.46 -0.38 0.36
N ARG A 167 -10.59 -0.35 -0.36
CA ARG A 167 -11.19 -1.57 -0.92
C ARG A 167 -10.28 -2.27 -1.92
N VAL A 168 -9.66 -1.54 -2.85
CA VAL A 168 -8.75 -2.11 -3.86
C VAL A 168 -7.53 -2.75 -3.19
N LEU A 169 -6.86 -2.01 -2.31
CA LEU A 169 -5.66 -2.48 -1.61
C LEU A 169 -5.99 -3.66 -0.69
N HIS A 170 -7.10 -3.60 0.04
CA HIS A 170 -7.54 -4.70 0.91
C HIS A 170 -7.87 -5.97 0.11
N SER A 171 -8.53 -5.86 -1.04
CA SER A 171 -8.81 -7.02 -1.91
C SER A 171 -7.53 -7.70 -2.38
N LEU A 172 -6.53 -6.92 -2.81
CA LEU A 172 -5.24 -7.45 -3.25
C LEU A 172 -4.41 -8.01 -2.10
N LYS A 173 -4.49 -7.42 -0.91
CA LYS A 173 -3.88 -7.92 0.33
C LYS A 173 -4.45 -9.28 0.70
N ARG A 174 -5.78 -9.41 0.76
CA ARG A 174 -6.47 -10.70 1.06
C ARG A 174 -6.13 -11.80 0.07
N LYS A 175 -5.92 -11.45 -1.21
CA LYS A 175 -5.56 -12.40 -2.27
C LYS A 175 -4.06 -12.72 -2.32
N GLY A 176 -3.25 -12.14 -1.42
CA GLY A 176 -1.82 -12.44 -1.34
C GLY A 176 -0.98 -11.89 -2.49
N TYR A 177 -1.35 -10.74 -3.06
CA TYR A 177 -0.59 -10.08 -4.13
C TYR A 177 0.21 -8.85 -3.69
N LEU A 178 -0.10 -8.33 -2.50
CA LEU A 178 0.62 -7.23 -1.87
C LEU A 178 0.39 -7.24 -0.36
N TYR A 179 1.16 -6.44 0.37
CA TYR A 179 0.88 -6.05 1.74
C TYR A 179 0.74 -4.54 1.80
N ALA A 180 -0.46 -4.05 2.11
CA ALA A 180 -0.72 -2.63 2.28
C ALA A 180 -1.08 -2.31 3.73
N VAL A 181 -0.58 -1.17 4.21
CA VAL A 181 -0.97 -0.57 5.48
C VAL A 181 -1.14 0.94 5.32
N GLU A 182 -2.02 1.53 6.12
CA GLU A 182 -2.05 2.96 6.37
C GLU A 182 -1.12 3.23 7.56
N GLU A 183 -0.04 3.99 7.31
CA GLU A 183 0.89 4.36 8.38
C GLU A 183 0.23 5.39 9.31
N PHE A 184 0.37 5.18 10.63
CA PHE A 184 -0.27 6.04 11.62
C PHE A 184 0.28 7.48 11.61
N GLN A 185 1.56 7.64 11.28
CA GLN A 185 2.27 8.92 11.42
C GLN A 185 2.41 9.70 10.12
N GLN A 186 2.15 9.07 8.98
CA GLN A 186 2.20 9.71 7.67
C GLN A 186 0.92 9.37 6.93
N PRO A 187 0.14 10.35 6.45
CA PRO A 187 -1.12 10.11 5.75
C PRO A 187 -0.81 9.54 4.35
N THR A 188 -0.41 8.27 4.32
CA THR A 188 0.02 7.53 3.13
C THR A 188 -0.42 6.07 3.22
N PHE A 189 -0.67 5.47 2.06
CA PHE A 189 -0.72 4.03 1.91
C PHE A 189 0.70 3.53 1.64
N HIS A 190 1.27 2.79 2.59
CA HIS A 190 2.52 2.05 2.43
C HIS A 190 2.20 0.69 1.83
N ILE A 191 2.76 0.40 0.66
CA ILE A 191 2.37 -0.76 -0.16
C ILE A 191 3.60 -1.52 -0.59
N MET A 192 3.79 -2.75 -0.10
CA MET A 192 4.77 -3.68 -0.66
C MET A 192 4.05 -4.61 -1.66
N VAL A 193 4.44 -4.55 -2.92
CA VAL A 193 3.86 -5.41 -3.97
C VAL A 193 4.67 -6.69 -4.09
N PHE A 194 4.01 -7.84 -4.15
CA PHE A 194 4.69 -9.14 -4.19
C PHE A 194 5.03 -9.56 -5.61
N ARG A 195 6.06 -10.40 -5.75
CA ARG A 195 6.57 -10.86 -7.05
C ARG A 195 5.51 -11.56 -7.90
N ASN A 196 4.51 -12.17 -7.26
CA ASN A 196 3.39 -12.87 -7.92
C ASN A 196 2.29 -11.94 -8.48
N TYR A 197 2.34 -10.61 -8.27
CA TYR A 197 1.32 -9.68 -8.79
C TYR A 197 1.04 -9.80 -10.30
N PRO A 198 2.02 -10.07 -11.20
CA PRO A 198 1.73 -10.29 -12.61
C PRO A 198 0.77 -11.47 -12.88
N ARG A 199 0.73 -12.50 -12.02
CA ARG A 199 -0.22 -13.62 -12.14
C ARG A 199 -1.67 -13.14 -11.99
N TYR A 200 -1.91 -12.19 -11.08
CA TYR A 200 -3.22 -11.55 -10.95
C TYR A 200 -3.63 -10.84 -12.23
N VAL A 201 -2.69 -10.10 -12.84
CA VAL A 201 -2.93 -9.35 -14.07
C VAL A 201 -3.26 -10.27 -15.23
N ALA A 202 -2.48 -11.33 -15.44
CA ALA A 202 -2.72 -12.32 -16.47
C ALA A 202 -4.10 -12.99 -16.32
N ALA A 203 -4.50 -13.34 -15.08
CA ALA A 203 -5.81 -13.92 -14.81
C ALA A 203 -6.97 -12.97 -15.17
N LEU A 204 -6.82 -11.66 -14.92
CA LEU A 204 -7.82 -10.67 -15.32
C LEU A 204 -7.93 -10.53 -16.84
N GLU A 205 -6.80 -10.60 -17.55
CA GLU A 205 -6.76 -10.49 -19.01
C GLU A 205 -7.38 -11.71 -19.68
N LYS A 206 -7.12 -12.93 -19.17
CA LYS A 206 -7.78 -14.15 -19.61
C LYS A 206 -9.30 -14.05 -19.48
N ARG A 207 -9.80 -13.62 -18.32
CA ARG A 207 -11.25 -13.45 -18.08
C ARG A 207 -11.89 -12.41 -19.00
N ARG A 208 -11.16 -11.34 -19.34
CA ARG A 208 -11.65 -10.32 -20.29
C ARG A 208 -11.76 -10.85 -21.71
N LYS A 209 -10.79 -11.66 -22.16
CA LYS A 209 -10.83 -12.30 -23.48
C LYS A 209 -12.01 -13.28 -23.58
N GLN A 210 -12.22 -14.10 -22.55
CA GLN A 210 -13.32 -15.07 -22.50
C GLN A 210 -14.69 -14.41 -22.59
N ARG A 211 -14.91 -13.26 -21.94
CA ARG A 211 -16.18 -12.53 -22.04
C ARG A 211 -16.44 -12.02 -23.46
N ARG A 212 -15.41 -11.49 -24.13
CA ARG A 212 -15.52 -10.96 -25.49
C ARG A 212 -15.70 -12.03 -26.57
N SER A 213 -15.40 -13.29 -26.28
CA SER A 213 -15.62 -14.41 -27.20
C SER A 213 -16.97 -15.10 -27.00
N SER A 214 -17.74 -14.68 -25.99
CA SER A 214 -19.07 -15.21 -25.67
C SER A 214 -20.18 -14.21 -25.99
N ASP A 215 -19.81 -13.02 -26.47
CA ASP A 215 -20.67 -11.97 -27.02
C ASP A 215 -20.50 -11.97 -28.55
#